data_AF-A0A5Q0NYG3-F1
#
_entry.id   AF-A0A5Q0NYG3-F1
#
_cell.length_a   1.000
_cell.length_b   1.000
_cell.length_c   1.000
_cell.angle_alpha   90.00
_cell.angle_beta   90.00
_cell.angle_gamma   90.00
#
_symmetry.space_group_name_H-M   'P 1'
#
loop_
_entity.id
_entity.type
_entity.pdbx_description
1 polymer ?
#
loop_
_entity_poly.entity_id
_entity_poly.type
_entity_poly.pdbx_seq_one_letter_code
_entity_poly.pdbx_strand_id
1 'polypeptide(L)'
;MPAEAHAAAPALHRIFTALGGVEADQAAKRLTALPGDFLHPESMTFIEVDEHQHFTSRRVATLDLYPEAAALGFDRGEYRALCRDWASRADRYRASKSAVAFGPRGRQAQRAYHDALRDLAVPAMGHPPVVRVAAPEREGALAYLRVRERLATLRS
;
A
#
# COMPACT_ATOMS: atom_id res chain seq x y z
N MET A 1 -13.85 -2.17 10.17
CA MET A 1 -13.73 -1.96 8.71
C MET A 1 -15.14 -1.79 8.17
N PRO A 2 -15.40 -0.92 7.18
CA PRO A 2 -16.71 -0.80 6.55
C PRO A 2 -17.15 -2.15 5.94
N ALA A 3 -18.47 -2.38 5.87
CA ALA A 3 -19.02 -3.67 5.43
C ALA A 3 -18.69 -3.97 3.96
N GLU A 4 -18.60 -2.92 3.16
CA GLU A 4 -18.26 -2.90 1.75
C GLU A 4 -16.84 -3.45 1.50
N ALA A 5 -15.93 -3.33 2.48
CA ALA A 5 -14.57 -3.86 2.37
C ALA A 5 -14.41 -5.30 2.91
N HIS A 6 -15.48 -5.95 3.40
CA HIS A 6 -15.38 -7.27 4.05
C HIS A 6 -14.75 -8.35 3.16
N ALA A 7 -14.92 -8.28 1.84
CA ALA A 7 -14.29 -9.21 0.92
C ALA A 7 -12.75 -9.21 1.01
N ALA A 8 -12.14 -8.08 1.40
CA ALA A 8 -10.69 -7.99 1.61
C ALA A 8 -10.23 -8.47 2.99
N ALA A 9 -11.15 -8.63 3.97
CA ALA A 9 -10.81 -8.91 5.37
C ALA A 9 -9.90 -10.15 5.54
N PRO A 10 -10.17 -11.30 4.89
CA PRO A 10 -9.35 -12.48 5.11
C PRO A 10 -7.90 -12.29 4.64
N ALA A 11 -7.70 -11.64 3.49
CA ALA A 11 -6.37 -11.36 2.97
C ALA A 11 -5.62 -10.35 3.86
N LEU A 12 -6.31 -9.29 4.27
CA LEU A 12 -5.74 -8.27 5.16
C LEU A 12 -5.37 -8.83 6.52
N HIS A 13 -6.19 -9.72 7.08
CA HIS A 13 -5.89 -10.39 8.33
C HIS A 13 -4.62 -11.25 8.20
N ARG A 14 -4.50 -12.07 7.13
CA ARG A 14 -3.26 -12.85 6.88
C ARG A 14 -2.02 -11.95 6.78
N ILE A 15 -2.12 -10.82 6.07
CA ILE A 15 -1.04 -9.85 5.93
C ILE A 15 -0.69 -9.24 7.28
N PHE A 16 -1.69 -8.82 8.07
CA PHE A 16 -1.49 -8.24 9.39
C PHE A 16 -0.72 -9.20 10.30
N THR A 17 -1.15 -10.47 10.37
CA THR A 17 -0.48 -11.51 11.15
C THR A 17 0.94 -11.77 10.65
N ALA A 18 1.15 -11.90 9.34
CA ALA A 18 2.47 -12.15 8.75
C ALA A 18 3.47 -11.00 9.02
N LEU A 19 2.96 -9.78 9.19
CA LEU A 19 3.77 -8.62 9.54
C LEU A 19 4.05 -8.49 11.05
N GLY A 20 3.55 -9.41 11.88
CA GLY A 20 3.68 -9.38 13.34
C GLY A 20 2.69 -8.43 14.02
N GLY A 21 1.52 -8.24 13.40
CA GLY A 21 0.45 -7.41 13.94
C GLY A 21 -0.10 -7.94 15.26
N VAL A 22 -0.42 -7.04 16.19
CA VAL A 22 -1.05 -7.33 17.49
C VAL A 22 -2.50 -6.86 17.45
N GLU A 23 -3.45 -7.79 17.46
CA GLU A 23 -4.88 -7.49 17.26
C GLU A 23 -5.47 -6.62 18.37
N ALA A 24 -5.13 -6.92 19.62
CA ALA A 24 -5.61 -6.14 20.77
C ALA A 24 -5.20 -4.66 20.64
N ASP A 25 -3.96 -4.40 20.26
CA ASP A 25 -3.45 -3.04 20.01
C ASP A 25 -4.14 -2.38 18.83
N GLN A 26 -4.41 -3.12 17.75
CA GLN A 26 -5.10 -2.60 16.57
C GLN A 26 -6.55 -2.25 16.87
N ALA A 27 -7.25 -3.09 17.63
CA ALA A 27 -8.63 -2.88 18.04
C ALA A 27 -8.79 -1.69 18.99
N ALA A 28 -7.78 -1.42 19.83
CA ALA A 28 -7.76 -0.27 20.73
C ALA A 28 -7.54 1.07 20.02
N LYS A 29 -7.19 1.09 18.72
CA LYS A 29 -6.96 2.34 18.00
C LYS A 29 -8.26 3.04 17.66
N ARG A 30 -8.25 4.36 17.80
CA ARG A 30 -9.28 5.22 17.22
C ARG A 30 -9.31 5.00 15.70
N LEU A 31 -10.51 4.77 15.17
CA LEU A 31 -10.74 4.74 13.74
C LEU A 31 -10.49 6.14 13.17
N THR A 32 -9.50 6.23 12.28
CA THR A 32 -9.17 7.45 11.53
C THR A 32 -9.03 7.09 10.07
N ALA A 33 -9.51 7.95 9.19
CA ALA A 33 -9.28 7.80 7.76
C ALA A 33 -7.77 7.76 7.47
N LEU A 34 -7.35 6.86 6.57
CA LEU A 34 -6.00 6.89 6.03
C LEU A 34 -5.99 7.90 4.89
N PRO A 35 -5.21 9.00 4.99
CA PRO A 35 -5.07 9.93 3.88
C PRO A 35 -4.35 9.23 2.71
N GLY A 36 -4.73 9.55 1.48
CA GLY A 36 -3.93 9.25 0.28
C GLY A 36 -3.37 10.54 -0.31
N ASP A 37 -2.44 10.43 -1.26
CA ASP A 37 -1.80 11.61 -1.86
C ASP A 37 -2.77 12.39 -2.77
N PHE A 38 -3.50 11.70 -3.65
CA PHE A 38 -4.47 12.33 -4.56
C PHE A 38 -5.73 11.48 -4.76
N LEU A 39 -6.84 12.16 -5.08
CA LEU A 39 -8.10 11.57 -5.53
C LEU A 39 -8.48 12.22 -6.85
N HIS A 40 -8.69 11.43 -7.90
CA HIS A 40 -9.32 11.91 -9.13
C HIS A 40 -10.85 11.85 -8.96
N PRO A 41 -11.55 12.99 -8.72
CA PRO A 41 -12.91 12.97 -8.19
C PRO A 41 -13.93 12.34 -9.15
N GLU A 42 -13.77 12.57 -10.45
CA GLU A 42 -14.71 12.10 -11.45
C GLU A 42 -14.74 10.56 -11.54
N SER A 43 -13.56 9.94 -11.58
CA SER A 43 -13.43 8.48 -11.56
C SER A 43 -13.47 7.87 -10.15
N MET A 44 -13.39 8.68 -9.09
CA MET A 44 -13.13 8.24 -7.71
C MET A 44 -11.85 7.38 -7.53
N THR A 45 -10.85 7.60 -8.39
CA THR A 45 -9.59 6.84 -8.36
C THR A 45 -8.60 7.45 -7.37
N PHE A 46 -8.13 6.64 -6.42
CA PHE A 46 -7.02 7.01 -5.55
C PHE A 46 -5.68 6.86 -6.27
N ILE A 47 -4.81 7.85 -6.10
CA ILE A 47 -3.46 7.87 -6.65
C ILE A 47 -2.48 8.09 -5.49
N GLU A 48 -1.49 7.20 -5.37
CA GLU A 48 -0.43 7.25 -4.36
C GLU A 48 0.94 7.38 -5.04
N VAL A 49 1.79 8.27 -4.53
CA VAL A 49 3.16 8.46 -5.02
C VAL A 49 4.13 7.78 -4.05
N ASP A 50 4.66 6.64 -4.48
CA ASP A 50 5.52 5.82 -3.64
C ASP A 50 6.99 6.23 -3.81
N GLU A 51 7.54 6.90 -2.80
CA GLU A 51 8.98 7.13 -2.68
C GLU A 51 9.71 5.91 -2.06
N HIS A 52 11.06 5.97 -2.01
CA HIS A 52 11.94 4.88 -1.57
C HIS A 52 11.48 4.15 -0.29
N GLN A 53 10.89 4.86 0.68
CA GLN A 53 10.40 4.27 1.94
C GLN A 53 9.24 3.27 1.81
N HIS A 54 8.59 3.15 0.65
CA HIS A 54 7.55 2.14 0.40
C HIS A 54 8.13 0.82 -0.12
N PHE A 55 9.32 0.85 -0.71
CA PHE A 55 9.95 -0.29 -1.37
C PHE A 55 10.80 -1.12 -0.39
N THR A 56 10.13 -1.75 0.58
CA THR A 56 10.74 -2.47 1.71
C THR A 56 10.64 -3.98 1.57
N SER A 57 11.44 -4.74 2.33
CA SER A 57 11.27 -6.21 2.46
C SER A 57 9.89 -6.58 3.03
N ARG A 58 9.35 -5.76 3.94
CA ARG A 58 7.99 -5.91 4.46
C ARG A 58 6.95 -5.76 3.36
N ARG A 59 7.17 -4.86 2.41
CA ARG A 59 6.27 -4.67 1.26
C ARG A 59 6.25 -5.89 0.34
N VAL A 60 7.41 -6.53 0.09
CA VAL A 60 7.47 -7.82 -0.62
C VAL A 60 6.57 -8.84 0.06
N ALA A 61 6.70 -9.00 1.38
CA ALA A 61 5.88 -9.95 2.15
C ALA A 61 4.37 -9.68 2.01
N THR A 62 3.95 -8.41 1.92
CA THR A 62 2.53 -8.10 1.66
C THR A 62 2.09 -8.47 0.25
N LEU A 63 2.88 -8.12 -0.77
CA LEU A 63 2.55 -8.38 -2.18
C LEU A 63 2.44 -9.89 -2.48
N ASP A 64 3.23 -10.70 -1.78
CA ASP A 64 3.22 -12.16 -1.88
C ASP A 64 1.95 -12.80 -1.32
N LEU A 65 1.27 -12.10 -0.42
CA LEU A 65 0.04 -12.56 0.24
C LEU A 65 -1.23 -12.00 -0.43
N TYR A 66 -1.08 -11.17 -1.46
CA TYR A 66 -2.23 -10.67 -2.21
C TYR A 66 -2.91 -11.84 -2.93
N PRO A 67 -4.27 -11.88 -2.95
CA PRO A 67 -5.00 -12.81 -3.80
C PRO A 67 -4.54 -12.69 -5.25
N GLU A 68 -4.48 -13.81 -5.98
CA GLU A 68 -4.07 -13.81 -7.39
C GLU A 68 -5.00 -12.96 -8.26
N ALA A 69 -6.30 -12.98 -7.96
CA ALA A 69 -7.33 -12.19 -8.64
C ALA A 69 -7.47 -10.75 -8.11
N ALA A 70 -6.52 -10.23 -7.33
CA ALA A 70 -6.59 -8.86 -6.83
C ALA A 70 -6.56 -7.86 -7.99
N ALA A 71 -7.56 -6.97 -8.04
CA ALA A 71 -7.60 -5.88 -9.00
C ALA A 71 -6.62 -4.78 -8.57
N LEU A 72 -5.49 -4.66 -9.25
CA LEU A 72 -4.42 -3.70 -8.91
C LEU A 72 -4.27 -2.63 -10.00
N GLY A 73 -4.07 -1.38 -9.58
CA GLY A 73 -3.75 -0.27 -10.48
C GLY A 73 -2.26 -0.13 -10.78
N PHE A 74 -1.48 -1.19 -10.52
CA PHE A 74 -0.03 -1.27 -10.69
C PHE A 74 0.41 -2.72 -10.96
N ASP A 75 1.60 -2.89 -11.54
CA ASP A 75 2.16 -4.22 -11.78
C ASP A 75 2.79 -4.76 -10.48
N ARG A 76 2.25 -5.88 -9.99
CA ARG A 76 2.72 -6.53 -8.76
C ARG A 76 4.16 -7.02 -8.87
N GLY A 77 4.58 -7.51 -10.03
CA GLY A 77 5.94 -8.04 -10.27
C GLY A 77 6.98 -6.92 -10.30
N GLU A 78 6.68 -5.82 -10.99
CA GLU A 78 7.49 -4.60 -11.04
C GLU A 78 7.66 -4.01 -9.63
N TYR A 79 6.57 -3.87 -8.89
CA TYR A 79 6.64 -3.37 -7.50
C TYR A 79 7.46 -4.27 -6.59
N ARG A 80 7.38 -5.59 -6.78
CA ARG A 80 8.20 -6.55 -6.04
C ARG A 80 9.69 -6.41 -6.37
N ALA A 81 10.03 -6.20 -7.65
CA ALA A 81 11.40 -5.95 -8.09
C ALA A 81 11.94 -4.66 -7.48
N LEU A 82 11.18 -3.55 -7.56
CA LEU A 82 11.54 -2.28 -6.92
C LEU A 82 11.78 -2.44 -5.42
N CYS A 83 10.93 -3.21 -4.73
CA CYS A 83 11.16 -3.50 -3.32
C CYS A 83 12.49 -4.22 -3.05
N ARG A 84 12.90 -5.16 -3.91
CA ARG A 84 14.19 -5.86 -3.76
C ARG A 84 15.36 -4.92 -4.00
N ASP A 85 15.27 -4.08 -5.02
CA ASP A 85 16.34 -3.14 -5.40
C ASP A 85 16.57 -2.08 -4.31
N TRP A 86 15.48 -1.59 -3.71
CA TRP A 86 15.53 -0.50 -2.74
C TRP A 86 15.52 -0.94 -1.27
N ALA A 87 15.25 -2.21 -0.97
CA ALA A 87 15.11 -2.73 0.40
C ALA A 87 16.27 -2.34 1.31
N SER A 88 17.51 -2.43 0.82
CA SER A 88 18.69 -2.10 1.63
C SER A 88 18.61 -0.69 2.23
N ARG A 89 18.11 0.30 1.46
CA ARG A 89 17.91 1.68 1.90
C ARG A 89 16.58 1.84 2.64
N ALA A 90 15.50 1.32 2.08
CA ALA A 90 14.15 1.49 2.58
C ALA A 90 13.96 0.86 3.98
N ASP A 91 14.55 -0.32 4.22
CA ASP A 91 14.47 -1.03 5.49
C ASP A 91 15.27 -0.36 6.61
N ARG A 92 16.14 0.60 6.29
CA ARG A 92 16.79 1.46 7.31
C ARG A 92 15.96 2.70 7.63
N TYR A 93 15.08 3.12 6.71
CA TYR A 93 14.28 4.32 6.90
C TYR A 93 13.34 4.15 8.09
N ARG A 94 13.55 4.98 9.12
CA ARG A 94 12.79 4.96 10.38
C ARG A 94 12.73 3.57 11.04
N ALA A 95 13.77 2.74 10.88
CA ALA A 95 13.79 1.37 11.37
C ALA A 95 13.71 1.23 12.91
N SER A 96 13.99 2.29 13.66
CA SER A 96 13.84 2.33 15.12
C SER A 96 12.45 2.77 15.59
N LYS A 97 11.63 3.38 14.70
CA LYS A 97 10.32 3.92 15.07
C LYS A 97 9.35 2.78 15.40
N SER A 98 8.74 2.85 16.57
CA SER A 98 7.61 2.01 16.93
C SER A 98 6.38 2.37 16.10
N ALA A 99 5.45 1.43 16.03
CA ALA A 99 4.12 1.65 15.47
C ALA A 99 3.10 0.90 16.29
N VAL A 100 2.01 1.57 16.64
CA VAL A 100 0.87 0.92 17.31
C VAL A 100 0.37 -0.24 16.45
N ALA A 101 0.14 -1.38 17.10
CA ALA A 101 -0.19 -2.69 16.54
C ALA A 101 0.97 -3.45 15.87
N PHE A 102 2.17 -2.89 15.76
CA PHE A 102 3.34 -3.58 15.21
C PHE A 102 4.58 -3.50 16.13
N GLY A 103 4.39 -2.98 17.35
CA GLY A 103 5.42 -2.93 18.38
C GLY A 103 6.61 -2.02 18.09
N PRO A 104 7.71 -2.20 18.84
CA PRO A 104 9.00 -1.56 18.59
C PRO A 104 9.50 -1.87 17.17
N ARG A 105 10.10 -0.88 16.49
CA ARG A 105 10.58 -1.04 15.10
C ARG A 105 9.50 -1.42 14.07
N GLY A 106 8.22 -1.30 14.43
CA GLY A 106 7.08 -1.69 13.60
C GLY A 106 6.71 -0.73 12.49
N ARG A 107 7.38 0.42 12.32
CA ARG A 107 6.93 1.46 11.36
C ARG A 107 6.88 0.99 9.91
N GLN A 108 7.78 0.11 9.49
CA GLN A 108 7.79 -0.43 8.13
C GLN A 108 6.67 -1.46 7.93
N ALA A 109 6.42 -2.31 8.92
CA ALA A 109 5.29 -3.23 8.92
C ALA A 109 3.97 -2.47 8.84
N GLN A 110 3.79 -1.42 9.65
CA GLN A 110 2.61 -0.56 9.58
C GLN A 110 2.42 0.07 8.19
N ARG A 111 3.50 0.61 7.59
CA ARG A 111 3.43 1.22 6.26
C ARG A 111 3.01 0.18 5.22
N ALA A 112 3.68 -0.96 5.19
CA ALA A 112 3.36 -2.04 4.25
C ALA A 112 1.93 -2.56 4.43
N TYR A 113 1.44 -2.65 5.68
CA TYR A 113 0.05 -3.00 5.96
C TYR A 113 -0.94 -1.95 5.48
N HIS A 114 -0.67 -0.66 5.69
CA HIS A 114 -1.54 0.43 5.19
C HIS A 114 -1.57 0.45 3.66
N ASP A 115 -0.43 0.18 3.01
CA ASP A 115 -0.38 0.05 1.56
C ASP A 115 -1.27 -1.12 1.09
N ALA A 116 -1.18 -2.28 1.75
CA ALA A 116 -2.06 -3.41 1.48
C ALA A 116 -3.54 -3.12 1.76
N LEU A 117 -3.83 -2.35 2.81
CA LEU A 117 -5.18 -1.95 3.15
C LEU A 117 -5.83 -1.18 2.01
N ARG A 118 -5.13 -0.17 1.46
CA ARG A 118 -5.68 0.61 0.34
C ARG A 118 -5.84 -0.23 -0.91
N ASP A 119 -4.81 -1.00 -1.26
CA ASP A 119 -4.82 -1.78 -2.52
C ASP A 119 -5.91 -2.84 -2.56
N LEU A 120 -6.29 -3.43 -1.41
CA LEU A 120 -7.27 -4.49 -1.35
C LEU A 120 -8.67 -4.00 -0.96
N ALA A 121 -8.77 -3.04 -0.02
CA ALA A 121 -10.06 -2.55 0.45
C ALA A 121 -10.74 -1.63 -0.58
N VAL A 122 -9.99 -0.78 -1.28
CA VAL A 122 -10.58 0.18 -2.24
C VAL A 122 -11.32 -0.55 -3.38
N PRO A 123 -10.73 -1.55 -4.07
CA PRO A 123 -11.47 -2.36 -5.03
C PRO A 123 -12.61 -3.17 -4.41
N ALA A 124 -12.42 -3.71 -3.20
CA ALA A 124 -13.46 -4.49 -2.53
C ALA A 124 -14.72 -3.65 -2.26
N MET A 125 -14.54 -2.36 -1.99
CA MET A 125 -15.62 -1.38 -1.82
C MET A 125 -16.28 -0.95 -3.14
N GLY A 126 -15.85 -1.49 -4.29
CA GLY A 126 -16.40 -1.16 -5.61
C GLY A 126 -15.79 0.07 -6.27
N HIS A 127 -14.72 0.63 -5.72
CA HIS A 127 -13.97 1.74 -6.35
C HIS A 127 -12.92 1.22 -7.32
N PRO A 128 -12.43 2.06 -8.26
CA PRO A 128 -11.30 1.68 -9.10
C PRO A 128 -10.05 1.31 -8.30
N PRO A 129 -9.21 0.38 -8.80
CA PRO A 129 -7.94 0.06 -8.16
C PRO A 129 -7.05 1.27 -7.94
N VAL A 130 -6.37 1.29 -6.79
CA VAL A 130 -5.41 2.35 -6.45
C VAL A 130 -4.29 2.37 -7.49
N VAL A 131 -4.11 3.53 -8.12
CA VAL A 131 -2.98 3.77 -9.01
C VAL A 131 -1.78 4.12 -8.14
N ARG A 132 -0.71 3.34 -8.25
CA ARG A 132 0.55 3.65 -7.58
C ARG A 132 1.58 4.14 -8.57
N VAL A 133 2.23 5.24 -8.23
CA VAL A 133 3.25 5.91 -9.03
C VAL A 133 4.60 5.72 -8.34
N ALA A 134 5.45 4.86 -8.90
CA ALA A 134 6.77 4.62 -8.35
C ALA A 134 7.72 5.81 -8.62
N ALA A 135 8.15 6.45 -7.53
CA ALA A 135 9.10 7.57 -7.54
C ALA A 135 10.26 7.38 -6.51
N PRO A 136 10.94 6.21 -6.47
CA PRO A 136 11.97 5.97 -5.45
C PRO A 136 13.15 6.95 -5.54
N GLU A 137 13.43 7.48 -6.72
CA GLU A 137 14.49 8.47 -6.99
C GLU A 137 14.08 9.91 -6.65
N ARG A 138 12.79 10.15 -6.36
CA ARG A 138 12.18 11.49 -6.16
C ARG A 138 12.22 12.39 -7.39
N GLU A 139 12.24 11.78 -8.58
CA GLU A 139 12.16 12.49 -9.85
C GLU A 139 10.71 12.51 -10.37
N GLY A 140 9.96 13.56 -10.01
CA GLY A 140 8.52 13.65 -10.31
C GLY A 140 8.19 13.59 -11.81
N ALA A 141 9.03 14.16 -12.67
CA ALA A 141 8.85 14.08 -14.12
C ALA A 141 8.98 12.63 -14.61
N LEU A 142 10.01 11.91 -14.19
CA LEU A 142 10.20 10.50 -14.54
C LEU A 142 9.05 9.64 -14.02
N ALA A 143 8.64 9.88 -12.78
CA ALA A 143 7.50 9.21 -12.15
C ALA A 143 6.21 9.41 -12.96
N TYR A 144 5.93 10.63 -13.40
CA TYR A 144 4.78 10.92 -14.27
C TYR A 144 4.87 10.20 -15.62
N LEU A 145 6.03 10.24 -16.28
CA LEU A 145 6.22 9.58 -17.59
C LEU A 145 5.94 8.06 -17.52
N ARG A 146 6.26 7.40 -16.39
CA ARG A 146 5.99 5.97 -16.14
C ARG A 146 4.50 5.64 -16.09
N VAL A 147 3.66 6.57 -15.63
CA VAL A 147 2.22 6.30 -15.38
C VAL A 147 1.27 7.06 -16.30
N ARG A 148 1.77 7.97 -17.14
CA ARG A 148 0.95 8.88 -17.96
C ARG A 148 -0.12 8.14 -18.77
N GLU A 149 0.24 7.01 -19.39
CA GLU A 149 -0.68 6.26 -20.25
C GLU A 149 -1.82 5.65 -19.43
N ARG A 150 -1.51 5.14 -18.23
CA ARG A 150 -2.53 4.63 -17.31
C ARG A 150 -3.43 5.77 -16.82
N LEU A 151 -2.86 6.91 -16.47
CA LEU A 151 -3.61 8.09 -16.05
C LEU A 151 -4.52 8.62 -17.17
N ALA A 152 -4.07 8.58 -18.42
CA ALA A 152 -4.86 9.00 -19.59
C ALA A 152 -6.08 8.11 -19.85
N THR A 153 -6.08 6.87 -19.33
CA THR A 153 -7.22 5.95 -19.42
C THR A 153 -8.24 6.10 -18.29
N LEU A 154 -7.98 6.96 -17.29
CA LEU A 154 -8.97 7.27 -16.27
C LEU A 154 -10.13 7.99 -16.96
N ARG A 155 -11.29 7.32 -17.02
CA ARG A 155 -12.47 7.88 -17.67
C ARG A 155 -13.03 9.04 -16.86
N SER A 156 -13.49 10.05 -17.59
CA SER A 156 -14.43 11.07 -17.16
C SER A 156 -15.86 10.54 -17.16
#